data_AF-A0A954XBS3-F1
#
_entry.id   AF-A0A954XBS3-F1
#
_cell.length_a   1.000
_cell.length_b   1.000
_cell.length_c   1.000
_cell.angle_alpha   90.00
_cell.angle_beta   90.00
_cell.angle_gamma   90.00
#
_symmetry.space_group_name_H-M   'P 1'
#
loop_
_entity.id
_entity.type
_entity.pdbx_description
1 polymer ?
#
loop_
_entity_poly.entity_id
_entity_poly.type
_entity_poly.pdbx_seq_one_letter_code
_entity_poly.pdbx_strand_id
1 'polypeptide(L)'
;MSTHWAIGKSSTGRYTAVVAALLLGAVELRGADDAPGRVVCCEPAASAWFDDEVWPKVVAMECIKCHRAGGDAEESRLVLRDLGLSQGDERAALVRHNRETFARVASLEAKGNQPLLLAKVTGGLDHGGGEVLKLDSTGYRIVAEFVSRLSAPRTLPSGRYAVDPEALPFFDGVVMLDDRQVLRRATLSLAGRLPTQQELAAVSDNGSEALPAILDAVMTEEAFYDRLREAFNDIFLTLGVDGNPDQTVLSYEHFEKSRHWYQHHDLSHIQDEKERRQAGYKLANEYRAALLGEPMKLVEYIVRNDRPFTEIVTADYIMVSPYTARGYGIFDEVKDHFADPDDPFEYIPVKLKALVGRNRSEDQESETGYYPHAGLLSTFQYLSRYSTTETNRNRLRARMYYQHFLG
;
A
#
# COMPACT_ATOMS: atom_id res chain seq x y z
N MET A 1 1.51 -32.22 -44.10
CA MET A 1 0.66 -31.02 -43.93
C MET A 1 -0.44 -31.37 -42.96
N SER A 2 -0.69 -30.49 -41.99
CA SER A 2 -1.69 -30.58 -40.91
C SER A 2 -1.35 -31.47 -39.72
N THR A 3 -1.02 -30.83 -38.59
CA THR A 3 -1.44 -31.24 -37.24
C THR A 3 -1.60 -29.98 -36.38
N HIS A 4 -2.82 -29.78 -35.89
CA HIS A 4 -3.22 -28.75 -34.93
C HIS A 4 -2.57 -28.97 -33.55
N TRP A 5 -2.22 -27.88 -32.88
CA TRP A 5 -2.08 -27.82 -31.42
C TRP A 5 -2.86 -26.61 -30.91
N ALA A 6 -3.91 -26.89 -30.14
CA ALA A 6 -4.65 -25.93 -29.35
C ALA A 6 -3.94 -25.77 -28.00
N ILE A 7 -3.66 -24.52 -27.59
CA ILE A 7 -3.19 -24.19 -26.24
C ILE A 7 -4.38 -23.60 -25.50
N GLY A 8 -4.89 -24.35 -24.52
CA GLY A 8 -5.94 -23.91 -23.61
C GLY A 8 -5.43 -22.85 -22.65
N LYS A 9 -6.25 -21.80 -22.46
CA LYS A 9 -6.08 -20.76 -21.44
C LYS A 9 -6.45 -21.34 -20.05
N SER A 10 -5.56 -21.24 -19.07
CA SER A 10 -5.93 -21.19 -17.66
C SER A 10 -5.14 -20.07 -16.97
N SER A 11 -5.78 -18.94 -16.77
CA SER A 11 -5.26 -17.83 -15.97
C SER A 11 -6.39 -17.28 -15.11
N THR A 12 -6.75 -18.03 -14.09
CA THR A 12 -7.64 -17.61 -12.99
C THR A 12 -6.96 -18.08 -11.72
N GLY A 13 -6.50 -17.16 -10.88
CA GLY A 13 -5.95 -17.51 -9.55
C GLY A 13 -4.60 -16.88 -9.17
N ARG A 14 -4.20 -15.74 -9.74
CA ARG A 14 -2.96 -15.06 -9.29
C ARG A 14 -3.13 -13.71 -8.59
N TYR A 15 -4.33 -13.13 -8.54
CA TYR A 15 -4.52 -11.79 -7.95
C TYR A 15 -5.42 -11.73 -6.70
N THR A 16 -6.19 -12.78 -6.39
CA THR A 16 -7.03 -12.87 -5.17
C THR A 16 -6.23 -13.04 -3.88
N ALA A 17 -5.00 -13.57 -3.94
CA ALA A 17 -4.20 -13.87 -2.74
C ALA A 17 -3.63 -12.62 -2.02
N VAL A 18 -3.51 -11.46 -2.70
CA VAL A 18 -2.83 -10.28 -2.12
C VAL A 18 -3.76 -9.45 -1.22
N VAL A 19 -5.08 -9.45 -1.48
CA VAL A 19 -6.05 -8.71 -0.64
C VAL A 19 -6.30 -9.45 0.69
N ALA A 20 -6.22 -10.78 0.70
CA ALA A 20 -6.35 -11.57 1.92
C ALA A 20 -5.16 -11.41 2.89
N ALA A 21 -3.96 -11.12 2.39
CA ALA A 21 -2.76 -11.00 3.21
C ALA A 21 -2.78 -9.79 4.17
N LEU A 22 -3.48 -8.71 3.81
CA LEU A 22 -3.60 -7.51 4.65
C LEU A 22 -4.69 -7.60 5.73
N LEU A 23 -5.69 -8.48 5.57
CA LEU A 23 -6.80 -8.61 6.52
C LEU A 23 -6.73 -9.87 7.40
N LEU A 24 -5.95 -10.90 7.03
CA LEU A 24 -5.92 -12.17 7.77
C LEU A 24 -4.57 -12.57 8.36
N GLY A 25 -3.47 -11.85 8.09
CA GLY A 25 -2.15 -12.26 8.62
C GLY A 25 -1.79 -13.71 8.26
N ALA A 26 -2.31 -14.22 7.14
CA ALA A 26 -2.04 -15.55 6.64
C ALA A 26 -0.96 -15.45 5.56
N VAL A 27 0.27 -15.82 5.92
CA VAL A 27 1.34 -16.07 4.96
C VAL A 27 1.08 -17.45 4.36
N GLU A 28 0.54 -17.52 3.14
CA GLU A 28 0.58 -18.73 2.33
C GLU A 28 1.72 -18.60 1.31
N LEU A 29 2.90 -19.13 1.66
CA LEU A 29 4.00 -19.34 0.72
C LEU A 29 3.77 -20.67 -0.01
N ARG A 30 3.18 -20.63 -1.21
CA ARG A 30 3.23 -21.77 -2.14
C ARG A 30 4.43 -21.61 -3.07
N GLY A 31 5.52 -22.29 -2.74
CA GLY A 31 6.63 -22.50 -3.66
C GLY A 31 6.22 -23.50 -4.74
N ALA A 32 6.20 -23.07 -6.00
CA ALA A 32 6.11 -23.97 -7.15
C ALA A 32 7.50 -24.60 -7.37
N ASP A 33 7.55 -25.93 -7.36
CA ASP A 33 8.71 -26.72 -7.75
C ASP A 33 8.90 -26.62 -9.27
N ASP A 34 9.76 -25.70 -9.71
CA ASP A 34 10.43 -25.79 -11.00
C ASP A 34 11.95 -25.76 -10.77
N ALA A 35 12.64 -26.70 -11.43
CA ALA A 35 14.03 -27.05 -11.21
C ALA A 35 14.99 -25.83 -11.20
N PRO A 36 15.98 -25.78 -10.26
CA PRO A 36 16.84 -24.61 -10.15
C PRO A 36 17.82 -24.53 -11.32
N GLY A 37 17.55 -23.58 -12.22
CA GLY A 37 18.58 -22.96 -13.04
C GLY A 37 19.69 -22.41 -12.14
N ARG A 38 20.92 -22.78 -12.44
CA ARG A 38 22.12 -22.51 -11.64
C ARG A 38 22.45 -21.02 -11.67
N VAL A 39 21.98 -20.26 -10.67
CA VAL A 39 22.49 -18.90 -10.40
C VAL A 39 23.64 -19.01 -9.41
N VAL A 40 24.84 -18.64 -9.85
CA VAL A 40 26.04 -18.57 -9.03
C VAL A 40 26.14 -17.15 -8.46
N CYS A 41 25.84 -16.98 -7.17
CA CYS A 41 26.18 -15.77 -6.43
C CYS A 41 26.99 -16.18 -5.20
N CYS A 42 28.32 -16.06 -5.29
CA CYS A 42 29.21 -16.14 -4.14
C CYS A 42 29.63 -14.71 -3.77
N GLU A 43 28.84 -14.01 -2.94
CA GLU A 43 29.38 -12.94 -2.09
C GLU A 43 29.52 -13.50 -0.66
N PRO A 44 30.63 -13.19 0.04
CA PRO A 44 30.83 -13.69 1.40
C PRO A 44 29.70 -13.21 2.34
N ALA A 45 29.30 -14.04 3.29
CA ALA A 45 28.20 -13.79 4.24
C ALA A 45 28.29 -12.46 5.02
N ALA A 46 29.52 -11.95 5.21
CA ALA A 46 29.76 -10.64 5.82
C ALA A 46 29.35 -9.48 4.89
N SER A 47 29.41 -9.69 3.57
CA SER A 47 29.07 -8.66 2.60
C SER A 47 27.58 -8.35 2.55
N ALA A 48 26.73 -9.37 2.51
CA ALA A 48 25.27 -9.18 2.57
C ALA A 48 24.82 -8.56 3.90
N TRP A 49 25.42 -8.99 5.02
CA TRP A 49 25.13 -8.40 6.33
C TRP A 49 25.49 -6.92 6.41
N PHE A 50 26.56 -6.48 5.74
CA PHE A 50 26.88 -5.06 5.70
C PHE A 50 25.78 -4.26 5.01
N ASP A 51 25.36 -4.71 3.83
CA ASP A 51 24.42 -4.01 2.98
C ASP A 51 23.01 -3.95 3.61
N ASP A 52 22.56 -5.05 4.22
CA ASP A 52 21.19 -5.20 4.75
C ASP A 52 21.02 -4.70 6.19
N GLU A 53 22.06 -4.82 7.02
CA GLU A 53 21.95 -4.60 8.46
C GLU A 53 22.84 -3.45 8.93
N VAL A 54 24.14 -3.51 8.65
CA VAL A 54 25.11 -2.54 9.19
C VAL A 54 24.92 -1.16 8.58
N TRP A 55 24.75 -1.09 7.25
CA TRP A 55 24.61 0.17 6.54
C TRP A 55 23.34 0.94 6.91
N PRO A 56 22.13 0.42 6.65
CA PRO A 56 20.90 1.18 6.85
C PRO A 56 20.59 1.45 8.32
N LYS A 57 20.99 0.57 9.24
CA LYS A 57 20.59 0.66 10.65
C LYS A 57 21.62 1.40 11.52
N VAL A 58 22.88 1.46 11.11
CA VAL A 58 23.96 2.05 11.94
C VAL A 58 24.82 3.04 11.16
N VAL A 59 25.48 2.62 10.08
CA VAL A 59 26.52 3.43 9.43
C VAL A 59 25.96 4.68 8.76
N ALA A 60 24.83 4.54 8.04
CA ALA A 60 24.16 5.67 7.41
C ALA A 60 23.56 6.65 8.43
N MET A 61 23.19 6.15 9.61
CA MET A 61 22.53 6.94 10.64
C MET A 61 23.52 7.65 11.56
N GLU A 62 24.66 7.03 11.89
CA GLU A 62 25.56 7.56 12.91
C GLU A 62 26.97 7.84 12.39
N CYS A 63 27.59 6.89 11.67
CA CYS A 63 29.00 7.00 11.33
C CYS A 63 29.27 8.03 10.21
N ILE A 64 28.44 8.04 9.16
CA ILE A 64 28.67 8.89 7.98
C ILE A 64 28.59 10.40 8.28
N LYS A 65 27.94 10.78 9.39
CA LYS A 65 27.84 12.19 9.83
C LYS A 65 29.21 12.85 9.97
N CYS A 66 30.21 12.11 10.46
CA CYS A 66 31.58 12.58 10.65
C CYS A 66 32.57 11.92 9.68
N HIS A 67 32.38 10.63 9.37
CA HIS A 67 33.29 9.83 8.54
C HIS A 67 32.99 9.99 7.04
N ARG A 68 33.12 11.21 6.52
CA ARG A 68 32.93 11.54 5.09
C ARG A 68 33.89 12.65 4.69
N ALA A 69 34.09 12.85 3.38
CA ALA A 69 34.84 13.99 2.88
C ALA A 69 34.21 15.32 3.37
N GLY A 70 35.02 16.22 3.92
CA GLY A 70 34.56 17.47 4.54
C GLY A 70 33.91 17.30 5.93
N GLY A 71 33.95 16.10 6.52
CA GLY A 71 33.47 15.84 7.88
C GLY A 71 34.59 15.86 8.92
N ASP A 72 34.24 15.93 10.20
CA ASP A 72 35.19 16.05 11.32
C ASP A 72 36.21 14.90 11.40
N ALA A 73 35.91 13.75 10.77
CA ALA A 73 36.78 12.58 10.73
C ALA A 73 37.27 12.23 9.31
N GLU A 74 37.37 13.23 8.42
CA GLU A 74 37.81 13.02 7.03
C GLU A 74 39.24 12.47 6.91
N GLU A 75 40.11 12.80 7.87
CA GLU A 75 41.50 12.31 7.95
C GLU A 75 41.61 10.91 8.59
N SER A 76 40.48 10.29 8.94
CA SER A 76 40.47 8.96 9.54
C SER A 76 40.63 7.86 8.49
N ARG A 77 40.91 6.63 8.95
CA ARG A 77 40.96 5.45 8.08
C ARG A 77 39.56 4.98 7.61
N LEU A 78 38.50 5.58 8.13
CA LEU A 78 37.11 5.28 7.79
C LEU A 78 36.52 6.51 7.10
N VAL A 79 36.58 6.55 5.77
CA VAL A 79 35.94 7.61 4.97
C VAL A 79 34.87 6.96 4.11
N LEU A 80 33.61 7.32 4.38
CA LEU A 80 32.41 6.77 3.75
C LEU A 80 31.86 7.76 2.73
N ARG A 81 31.12 7.24 1.76
CA ARG A 81 30.44 8.00 0.72
C ARG A 81 28.94 7.92 0.86
N ASP A 82 28.26 9.05 0.67
CA ASP A 82 26.81 9.13 0.74
C ASP A 82 26.16 8.39 -0.43
N LEU A 83 25.08 7.65 -0.14
CA LEU A 83 24.28 6.91 -1.12
C LEU A 83 22.96 7.61 -1.48
N GLY A 84 22.66 8.78 -0.88
CA GLY A 84 21.34 9.40 -0.96
C GLY A 84 20.85 9.76 -2.36
N LEU A 85 21.77 10.07 -3.29
CA LEU A 85 21.43 10.50 -4.66
C LEU A 85 21.88 9.52 -5.75
N SER A 86 22.54 8.42 -5.41
CA SER A 86 23.12 7.50 -6.39
C SER A 86 22.13 6.42 -6.84
N GLN A 87 22.20 6.05 -8.11
CA GLN A 87 21.33 5.04 -8.75
C GLN A 87 22.14 4.03 -9.56
N GLY A 88 21.55 2.85 -9.81
CA GLY A 88 22.13 1.82 -10.68
C GLY A 88 23.57 1.42 -10.33
N ASP A 89 24.44 1.37 -11.35
CA ASP A 89 25.83 0.94 -11.22
C ASP A 89 26.67 1.84 -10.30
N GLU A 90 26.35 3.13 -10.26
CA GLU A 90 27.02 4.09 -9.38
C GLU A 90 26.73 3.76 -7.91
N ARG A 91 25.46 3.51 -7.57
CA ARG A 91 25.07 3.07 -6.23
C ARG A 91 25.78 1.78 -5.85
N ALA A 92 25.81 0.80 -6.74
CA ALA A 92 26.49 -0.47 -6.50
C ALA A 92 28.00 -0.29 -6.23
N ALA A 93 28.67 0.62 -6.96
CA ALA A 93 30.08 0.93 -6.75
C ALA A 93 30.33 1.62 -5.39
N LEU A 94 29.45 2.54 -4.98
CA LEU A 94 29.56 3.24 -3.70
C LEU A 94 29.30 2.30 -2.51
N VAL A 95 28.31 1.42 -2.61
CA VAL A 95 28.04 0.38 -1.59
C VAL A 95 29.28 -0.49 -1.41
N ARG A 96 29.88 -0.99 -2.50
CA ARG A 96 31.14 -1.76 -2.44
C ARG A 96 32.26 -1.00 -1.76
N HIS A 97 32.47 0.27 -2.13
CA HIS A 97 33.50 1.11 -1.53
C HIS A 97 33.33 1.28 -0.02
N ASN A 98 32.10 1.57 0.43
CA ASN A 98 31.78 1.76 1.83
C ASN A 98 31.97 0.47 2.62
N ARG A 99 31.49 -0.64 2.07
CA ARG A 99 31.63 -1.98 2.65
C ARG A 99 33.09 -2.37 2.83
N GLU A 100 33.90 -2.24 1.79
CA GLU A 100 35.33 -2.56 1.87
C GLU A 100 36.06 -1.67 2.87
N THR A 101 35.71 -0.37 2.90
CA THR A 101 36.32 0.58 3.83
C THR A 101 35.96 0.27 5.28
N PHE A 102 34.69 -0.03 5.54
CA PHE A 102 34.24 -0.42 6.85
C PHE A 102 34.83 -1.76 7.29
N ALA A 103 34.88 -2.76 6.40
CA ALA A 103 35.52 -4.05 6.66
C ALA A 103 37.01 -3.92 6.99
N ARG A 104 37.76 -3.08 6.24
CA ARG A 104 39.18 -2.84 6.51
C ARG A 104 39.40 -2.29 7.92
N VAL A 105 38.57 -1.36 8.38
CA VAL A 105 38.69 -0.77 9.72
C VAL A 105 38.22 -1.74 10.81
N ALA A 106 37.15 -2.48 10.54
CA ALA A 106 36.62 -3.51 11.43
C ALA A 106 37.61 -4.65 11.71
N SER A 107 38.48 -4.98 10.74
CA SER A 107 39.53 -5.99 10.87
C SER A 107 40.78 -5.51 11.61
N LEU A 108 40.87 -4.24 12.02
CA LEU A 108 41.99 -3.73 12.80
C LEU A 108 41.76 -4.01 14.29
N GLU A 109 42.86 -4.26 15.00
CA GLU A 109 42.87 -4.42 16.45
C GLU A 109 43.59 -3.25 17.13
N ALA A 110 43.13 -2.91 18.32
CA ALA A 110 43.80 -2.01 19.24
C ALA A 110 44.71 -2.81 20.21
N LYS A 111 45.41 -2.09 21.11
CA LYS A 111 46.23 -2.73 22.15
C LYS A 111 45.38 -3.70 22.98
N GLY A 112 45.91 -4.90 23.23
CA GLY A 112 45.21 -5.95 23.99
C GLY A 112 44.25 -6.82 23.18
N ASN A 113 44.42 -6.88 21.85
CA ASN A 113 43.63 -7.73 20.94
C ASN A 113 42.13 -7.37 20.92
N GLN A 114 41.79 -6.12 21.24
CA GLN A 114 40.42 -5.61 21.18
C GLN A 114 40.10 -5.09 19.78
N PRO A 115 38.93 -5.41 19.19
CA PRO A 115 38.56 -4.87 17.88
C PRO A 115 38.50 -3.34 17.90
N LEU A 116 39.29 -2.71 17.02
CA LEU A 116 39.48 -1.25 17.00
C LEU A 116 38.16 -0.51 16.87
N LEU A 117 37.30 -0.98 15.96
CA LEU A 117 36.01 -0.36 15.68
C LEU A 117 35.09 -0.39 16.91
N LEU A 118 34.99 -1.53 17.60
CA LEU A 118 34.13 -1.66 18.79
C LEU A 118 34.62 -0.81 19.96
N ALA A 119 35.92 -0.70 20.14
CA ALA A 119 36.49 0.15 21.18
C ALA A 119 36.27 1.64 20.88
N LYS A 120 36.35 2.06 19.62
CA LYS A 120 36.13 3.45 19.20
C LYS A 120 34.66 3.86 19.32
N VAL A 121 33.71 3.05 18.83
CA VAL A 121 32.28 3.44 18.85
C VAL A 121 31.70 3.61 20.24
N THR A 122 32.28 2.96 21.26
CA THR A 122 31.92 3.14 22.68
C THR A 122 32.68 4.29 23.34
N GLY A 123 33.31 5.18 22.55
CA GLY A 123 34.05 6.35 23.04
C GLY A 123 35.47 6.07 23.54
N GLY A 124 35.96 4.84 23.43
CA GLY A 124 37.33 4.48 23.81
C GLY A 124 38.37 4.96 22.80
N LEU A 125 39.65 4.79 23.16
CA LEU A 125 40.82 5.12 22.32
C LEU A 125 40.84 6.57 21.82
N ASP A 126 40.24 7.51 22.55
CA ASP A 126 40.05 8.91 22.14
C ASP A 126 39.39 9.01 20.76
N HIS A 127 38.12 8.59 20.66
CA HIS A 127 37.37 8.63 19.39
C HIS A 127 37.11 10.06 18.86
N GLY A 128 37.44 11.11 19.61
CA GLY A 128 37.24 12.51 19.20
C GLY A 128 35.78 12.96 19.21
N GLY A 129 34.88 12.16 18.65
CA GLY A 129 33.43 12.32 18.69
C GLY A 129 32.74 11.72 19.93
N GLY A 130 33.50 11.16 20.88
CA GLY A 130 32.96 10.57 22.11
C GLY A 130 32.27 9.22 21.89
N GLU A 131 31.33 8.87 22.78
CA GLU A 131 30.51 7.66 22.70
C GLU A 131 29.44 7.83 21.61
N VAL A 132 29.50 6.99 20.56
CA VAL A 132 28.54 6.98 19.45
C VAL A 132 27.49 5.89 19.67
N LEU A 133 27.90 4.71 20.17
CA LEU A 133 27.04 3.57 20.44
C LEU A 133 27.25 3.09 21.88
N LYS A 134 26.16 2.97 22.64
CA LYS A 134 26.17 2.36 23.97
C LYS A 134 26.38 0.85 23.87
N LEU A 135 27.06 0.26 24.85
CA LEU A 135 27.44 -1.16 24.86
C LEU A 135 26.23 -2.13 24.83
N ASP A 136 25.08 -1.71 25.36
CA ASP A 136 23.82 -2.47 25.40
C ASP A 136 22.88 -2.17 24.21
N SER A 137 23.25 -1.22 23.35
CA SER A 137 22.42 -0.81 22.22
C SER A 137 22.31 -1.88 21.14
N THR A 138 21.20 -1.87 20.40
CA THR A 138 21.03 -2.71 19.21
C THR A 138 22.09 -2.38 18.14
N GLY A 139 22.43 -1.10 17.96
CA GLY A 139 23.47 -0.67 17.02
C GLY A 139 24.84 -1.25 17.33
N TYR A 140 25.24 -1.27 18.61
CA TYR A 140 26.49 -1.90 19.04
C TYR A 140 26.51 -3.40 18.71
N ARG A 141 25.41 -4.11 19.01
CA ARG A 141 25.28 -5.55 18.70
C ARG A 141 25.40 -5.85 17.21
N ILE A 142 24.80 -5.01 16.35
CA ILE A 142 24.90 -5.16 14.88
C ILE A 142 26.35 -5.02 14.40
N VAL A 143 27.09 -4.03 14.92
CA VAL A 143 28.50 -3.82 14.55
C VAL A 143 29.39 -4.92 15.12
N ALA A 144 29.14 -5.38 16.35
CA ALA A 144 29.88 -6.48 16.98
C ALA A 144 29.71 -7.80 16.21
N GLU A 145 28.49 -8.09 15.76
CA GLU A 145 28.21 -9.24 14.90
C GLU A 145 28.96 -9.14 13.57
N PHE A 146 29.02 -7.97 12.95
CA PHE A 146 29.78 -7.76 11.72
C PHE A 146 31.29 -8.00 11.92
N VAL A 147 31.87 -7.46 13.00
CA VAL A 147 33.28 -7.70 13.36
C VAL A 147 33.53 -9.20 13.59
N SER A 148 32.64 -9.87 14.32
CA SER A 148 32.75 -11.32 14.57
C SER A 148 32.76 -12.13 13.27
N ARG A 149 31.88 -11.79 12.32
CA ARG A 149 31.80 -12.44 10.99
C ARG A 149 33.04 -12.24 10.13
N LEU A 150 33.77 -11.14 10.31
CA LEU A 150 35.05 -10.89 9.62
C LEU A 150 36.19 -11.71 10.23
N SER A 151 36.26 -11.78 11.56
CA SER A 151 37.34 -12.50 12.28
C SER A 151 37.19 -14.02 12.22
N ALA A 152 35.96 -14.51 12.14
CA ALA A 152 35.65 -15.91 11.89
C ALA A 152 34.71 -15.97 10.68
N PRO A 153 35.25 -15.95 9.44
CA PRO A 153 34.44 -16.15 8.25
C PRO A 153 33.74 -17.48 8.42
N ARG A 154 32.45 -17.43 8.78
CA ARG A 154 31.61 -18.60 8.76
C ARG A 154 31.63 -19.00 7.30
N THR A 155 32.30 -20.10 6.98
CA THR A 155 32.02 -20.86 5.78
C THR A 155 30.57 -21.29 5.96
N LEU A 156 29.65 -20.42 5.54
CA LEU A 156 28.32 -20.86 5.25
C LEU A 156 28.53 -21.96 4.21
N PRO A 157 28.10 -23.20 4.47
CA PRO A 157 27.97 -24.14 3.39
C PRO A 157 27.20 -23.41 2.30
N SER A 158 27.67 -23.47 1.06
CA SER A 158 26.98 -22.94 -0.11
C SER A 158 25.65 -23.68 -0.41
N GLY A 159 25.04 -24.30 0.60
CA GLY A 159 23.72 -24.88 0.59
C GLY A 159 22.82 -24.06 1.49
N ARG A 160 21.62 -23.76 0.95
CA ARG A 160 20.35 -23.55 1.64
C ARG A 160 20.48 -23.54 3.17
N TYR A 161 20.01 -22.45 3.82
CA TYR A 161 19.75 -22.38 5.26
C TYR A 161 19.48 -23.79 5.80
N ALA A 162 20.46 -24.37 6.49
CA ALA A 162 20.26 -25.63 7.15
C ALA A 162 19.32 -25.28 8.31
N VAL A 163 18.03 -25.56 8.11
CA VAL A 163 17.06 -25.62 9.20
C VAL A 163 17.69 -26.57 10.21
N ASP A 164 18.03 -26.04 11.38
CA ASP A 164 18.47 -26.88 12.48
C ASP A 164 17.34 -27.89 12.72
N PRO A 165 17.57 -29.20 12.50
CA PRO A 165 16.52 -30.20 12.63
C PRO A 165 16.04 -30.34 14.08
N GLU A 166 16.77 -29.79 15.05
CA GLU A 166 16.40 -29.74 16.47
C GLU A 166 15.83 -28.37 16.87
N ALA A 167 15.86 -27.37 16.00
CA ALA A 167 15.22 -26.09 16.30
C ALA A 167 13.70 -26.29 16.35
N LEU A 168 13.12 -25.83 17.45
CA LEU A 168 11.68 -25.78 17.61
C LEU A 168 11.07 -25.01 16.43
N PRO A 169 9.95 -25.48 15.86
CA PRO A 169 9.23 -24.74 14.82
C PRO A 169 9.01 -23.28 15.25
N PHE A 170 8.99 -22.36 14.29
CA PHE A 170 8.79 -20.93 14.59
C PHE A 170 7.53 -20.66 15.44
N PHE A 171 6.52 -21.52 15.31
CA PHE A 171 5.27 -21.49 16.06
C PHE A 171 5.19 -22.53 17.18
N ASP A 172 6.31 -23.04 17.67
CA ASP A 172 6.31 -23.97 18.81
C ASP A 172 5.67 -23.33 20.05
N GLY A 173 4.80 -24.09 20.72
CA GLY A 173 3.98 -23.58 21.82
C GLY A 173 2.79 -22.70 21.41
N VAL A 174 2.61 -22.39 20.12
CA VAL A 174 1.42 -21.68 19.62
C VAL A 174 0.30 -22.69 19.32
N VAL A 175 -0.85 -22.49 19.96
CA VAL A 175 -2.06 -23.24 19.66
C VAL A 175 -2.76 -22.60 18.47
N MET A 176 -2.78 -23.30 17.34
CA MET A 176 -3.49 -22.86 16.14
C MET A 176 -5.00 -23.03 16.32
N LEU A 177 -5.78 -22.17 15.66
CA LEU A 177 -7.24 -22.28 15.61
C LEU A 177 -7.65 -23.55 14.86
N ASP A 178 -8.75 -24.18 15.29
CA ASP A 178 -9.37 -25.27 14.51
C ASP A 178 -10.07 -24.73 13.25
N ASP A 179 -10.33 -25.62 12.28
CA ASP A 179 -10.87 -25.20 10.97
C ASP A 179 -12.23 -24.49 11.08
N ARG A 180 -13.06 -24.82 12.06
CA ARG A 180 -14.34 -24.13 12.29
C ARG A 180 -14.12 -22.72 12.84
N GLN A 181 -13.15 -22.55 13.73
CA GLN A 181 -12.75 -21.24 14.25
C GLN A 181 -12.10 -20.38 13.17
N VAL A 182 -11.25 -20.96 12.32
CA VAL A 182 -10.65 -20.29 11.16
C VAL A 182 -11.75 -19.82 10.21
N LEU A 183 -12.68 -20.70 9.83
CA LEU A 183 -13.81 -20.35 8.96
C LEU A 183 -14.64 -19.20 9.56
N ARG A 184 -15.01 -19.30 10.85
CA ARG A 184 -15.78 -18.24 11.53
C ARG A 184 -15.08 -16.90 11.49
N ARG A 185 -13.76 -16.89 11.74
CA ARG A 185 -12.97 -15.66 11.70
C ARG A 185 -12.90 -15.09 10.29
N ALA A 186 -12.66 -15.95 9.30
CA ALA A 186 -12.60 -15.54 7.90
C ALA A 186 -13.91 -14.93 7.39
N THR A 187 -15.06 -15.57 7.61
CA THR A 187 -16.35 -15.04 7.12
C THR A 187 -16.75 -13.74 7.82
N LEU A 188 -16.40 -13.59 9.11
CA LEU A 188 -16.61 -12.33 9.84
C LEU A 188 -15.71 -11.22 9.30
N SER A 189 -14.43 -11.51 9.07
CA SER A 189 -13.47 -10.53 8.56
C SER A 189 -13.76 -10.10 7.12
N LEU A 190 -14.15 -11.05 6.27
CA LEU A 190 -14.33 -10.83 4.83
C LEU A 190 -15.75 -10.35 4.48
N ALA A 191 -16.79 -10.88 5.12
CA ALA A 191 -18.18 -10.59 4.73
C ALA A 191 -19.07 -10.14 5.89
N GLY A 192 -18.51 -9.93 7.10
CA GLY A 192 -19.28 -9.44 8.25
C GLY A 192 -20.38 -10.40 8.73
N ARG A 193 -20.36 -11.68 8.31
CA ARG A 193 -21.39 -12.67 8.63
C ARG A 193 -20.82 -13.93 9.27
N LEU A 194 -21.69 -14.67 9.96
CA LEU A 194 -21.37 -16.00 10.45
C LEU A 194 -21.30 -17.01 9.30
N PRO A 195 -20.55 -18.12 9.47
CA PRO A 195 -20.56 -19.21 8.51
C PRO A 195 -21.96 -19.80 8.35
N THR A 196 -22.32 -20.18 7.12
CA THR A 196 -23.55 -20.91 6.85
C THR A 196 -23.43 -22.36 7.32
N GLN A 197 -24.58 -23.02 7.48
CA GLN A 197 -24.59 -24.44 7.84
C GLN A 197 -23.92 -25.33 6.79
N GLN A 198 -23.97 -24.94 5.51
CA GLN A 198 -23.32 -25.66 4.42
C GLN A 198 -21.79 -25.52 4.49
N GLU A 199 -21.28 -24.31 4.76
CA GLU A 199 -19.84 -24.06 4.94
C GLU A 199 -19.29 -24.82 6.17
N LEU A 200 -20.05 -24.84 7.28
CA LEU A 200 -19.70 -25.60 8.47
C LEU A 200 -19.68 -27.11 8.24
N ALA A 201 -20.64 -27.63 7.45
CA ALA A 201 -20.65 -29.04 7.07
C ALA A 201 -19.46 -29.38 6.17
N ALA A 202 -19.17 -28.55 5.16
CA ALA A 202 -18.04 -28.76 4.25
C ALA A 202 -16.69 -28.82 4.98
N VAL A 203 -16.47 -27.93 5.95
CA VAL A 203 -15.27 -27.95 6.81
C VAL A 203 -15.29 -29.13 7.79
N SER A 204 -16.46 -29.54 8.30
CA SER A 204 -16.54 -30.73 9.15
C SER A 204 -16.19 -32.01 8.41
N ASP A 205 -16.53 -32.11 7.13
CA ASP A 205 -16.33 -33.31 6.31
C ASP A 205 -14.92 -33.37 5.69
N ASN A 206 -14.36 -32.21 5.30
CA ASN A 206 -13.11 -32.15 4.52
C ASN A 206 -12.00 -31.33 5.20
N GLY A 207 -12.22 -30.82 6.42
CA GLY A 207 -11.26 -30.00 7.14
C GLY A 207 -10.84 -28.75 6.37
N SER A 208 -9.57 -28.37 6.51
CA SER A 208 -8.97 -27.20 5.87
C SER A 208 -8.97 -27.23 4.33
N GLU A 209 -9.10 -28.40 3.70
CA GLU A 209 -9.17 -28.50 2.23
C GLU A 209 -10.45 -27.86 1.65
N ALA A 210 -11.51 -27.73 2.45
CA ALA A 210 -12.73 -27.03 2.04
C ALA A 210 -12.60 -25.50 2.05
N LEU A 211 -11.64 -24.95 2.81
CA LEU A 211 -11.54 -23.49 3.04
C LEU A 211 -11.36 -22.69 1.75
N PRO A 212 -10.43 -23.02 0.82
CA PRO A 212 -10.20 -22.18 -0.35
C PRO A 212 -11.46 -21.95 -1.18
N ALA A 213 -12.23 -23.00 -1.48
CA ALA A 213 -13.47 -22.89 -2.25
C ALA A 213 -14.55 -22.08 -1.53
N ILE A 214 -14.62 -22.19 -0.19
CA ILE A 214 -15.55 -21.39 0.61
C ILE A 214 -15.15 -19.92 0.58
N LEU A 215 -13.86 -19.61 0.76
CA LEU A 215 -13.36 -18.23 0.74
C LEU A 215 -13.55 -17.58 -0.63
N ASP A 216 -13.28 -18.32 -1.71
CA ASP A 216 -13.55 -17.86 -3.07
C ASP A 216 -15.03 -17.51 -3.26
N ALA A 217 -15.95 -18.34 -2.75
CA ALA A 217 -17.38 -18.04 -2.80
C ALA A 217 -17.74 -16.80 -1.97
N VAL A 218 -17.24 -16.70 -0.73
CA VAL A 218 -17.45 -15.55 0.16
C VAL A 218 -17.00 -14.24 -0.50
N MET A 219 -15.86 -14.25 -1.19
CA MET A 219 -15.31 -13.08 -1.88
C MET A 219 -16.08 -12.65 -3.14
N THR A 220 -17.14 -13.36 -3.51
CA THR A 220 -18.06 -12.99 -4.60
C THR A 220 -19.41 -12.47 -4.08
N GLU A 221 -19.63 -12.48 -2.77
CA GLU A 221 -20.88 -12.01 -2.17
C GLU A 221 -20.94 -10.49 -2.08
N GLU A 222 -22.15 -9.93 -2.18
CA GLU A 222 -22.37 -8.48 -1.94
C GLU A 222 -21.85 -8.03 -0.56
N ALA A 223 -22.01 -8.88 0.46
CA ALA A 223 -21.53 -8.59 1.81
C ALA A 223 -20.00 -8.47 1.88
N PHE A 224 -19.25 -9.17 1.01
CA PHE A 224 -17.81 -8.99 0.92
C PHE A 224 -17.45 -7.62 0.34
N TYR A 225 -18.15 -7.18 -0.70
CA TYR A 225 -17.90 -5.86 -1.30
C TYR A 225 -18.29 -4.71 -0.36
N ASP A 226 -19.32 -4.88 0.47
CA ASP A 226 -19.63 -3.93 1.54
C ASP A 226 -18.49 -3.83 2.56
N ARG A 227 -18.02 -4.98 3.04
CA ARG A 227 -16.93 -5.04 4.01
C ARG A 227 -15.60 -4.53 3.43
N LEU A 228 -15.34 -4.78 2.15
CA LEU A 228 -14.19 -4.27 1.41
C LEU A 228 -14.18 -2.74 1.41
N ARG A 229 -15.31 -2.11 1.05
CA ARG A 229 -15.45 -0.65 1.05
C ARG A 229 -15.25 -0.07 2.45
N GLU A 230 -15.80 -0.72 3.48
CA GLU A 230 -15.61 -0.31 4.88
C GLU A 230 -14.13 -0.36 5.28
N ALA A 231 -13.46 -1.50 5.05
CA ALA A 231 -12.07 -1.70 5.44
C ALA A 231 -11.12 -0.70 4.76
N PHE A 232 -11.34 -0.40 3.49
CA PHE A 232 -10.55 0.63 2.80
C PHE A 232 -10.89 2.05 3.26
N ASN A 233 -12.14 2.32 3.60
CA ASN A 233 -12.50 3.63 4.14
C ASN A 233 -11.96 3.86 5.56
N ASP A 234 -11.77 2.82 6.37
CA ASP A 234 -11.09 2.93 7.68
C ASP A 234 -9.64 3.43 7.55
N ILE A 235 -9.05 3.29 6.36
CA ILE A 235 -7.72 3.82 6.02
C ILE A 235 -7.85 5.21 5.36
N PHE A 236 -8.60 5.29 4.25
CA PHE A 236 -8.62 6.49 3.40
C PHE A 236 -9.57 7.60 3.88
N LEU A 237 -10.53 7.28 4.74
CA LEU A 237 -11.47 8.22 5.38
C LEU A 237 -12.17 9.19 4.42
N THR A 238 -12.37 8.80 3.16
CA THR A 238 -12.97 9.65 2.12
C THR A 238 -14.48 9.86 2.32
N LEU A 239 -15.16 8.96 3.03
CA LEU A 239 -16.53 9.18 3.47
C LEU A 239 -16.64 10.28 4.55
N GLY A 240 -15.54 10.60 5.24
CA GLY A 240 -15.48 11.59 6.32
C GLY A 240 -15.15 13.01 5.87
N VAL A 241 -15.55 13.43 4.67
CA VAL A 241 -15.38 14.83 4.23
C VAL A 241 -16.30 15.73 5.07
N ASP A 242 -15.76 16.81 5.60
CA ASP A 242 -16.51 17.74 6.46
C ASP A 242 -17.49 18.62 5.66
N GLY A 243 -18.58 19.02 6.32
CA GLY A 243 -19.60 19.90 5.76
C GLY A 243 -20.58 19.18 4.82
N ASN A 244 -21.14 19.92 3.86
CA ASN A 244 -22.04 19.36 2.85
C ASN A 244 -21.23 18.85 1.66
N PRO A 245 -21.21 17.53 1.35
CA PRO A 245 -20.35 16.98 0.31
C PRO A 245 -20.53 17.62 -1.07
N ASP A 246 -21.78 17.92 -1.46
CA ASP A 246 -22.11 18.63 -2.70
C ASP A 246 -21.48 20.03 -2.79
N GLN A 247 -21.07 20.61 -1.66
CA GLN A 247 -20.43 21.92 -1.60
C GLN A 247 -18.92 21.85 -1.38
N THR A 248 -18.46 20.88 -0.59
CA THR A 248 -17.04 20.71 -0.23
C THR A 248 -16.26 19.93 -1.29
N VAL A 249 -16.91 18.97 -1.96
CA VAL A 249 -16.28 18.11 -2.99
C VAL A 249 -16.39 18.77 -4.37
N LEU A 250 -17.57 19.31 -4.70
CA LEU A 250 -17.79 20.01 -5.97
C LEU A 250 -17.64 21.52 -5.78
N SER A 251 -16.50 22.03 -6.24
CA SER A 251 -16.16 23.45 -6.14
C SER A 251 -17.18 24.32 -6.88
N TYR A 252 -17.42 25.52 -6.35
CA TYR A 252 -18.36 26.46 -6.95
C TYR A 252 -17.87 26.97 -8.32
N GLU A 253 -16.55 27.08 -8.49
CA GLU A 253 -15.88 27.56 -9.69
C GLU A 253 -16.08 26.64 -10.91
N HIS A 254 -16.21 25.33 -10.70
CA HIS A 254 -16.32 24.37 -11.81
C HIS A 254 -17.74 23.78 -11.95
N PHE A 255 -18.52 23.77 -10.87
CA PHE A 255 -19.81 23.07 -10.82
C PHE A 255 -20.97 23.97 -10.36
N GLU A 256 -20.84 25.30 -10.52
CA GLU A 256 -21.85 26.31 -10.14
C GLU A 256 -23.27 25.91 -10.56
N LYS A 257 -23.44 25.42 -11.79
CA LYS A 257 -24.75 25.21 -12.42
C LYS A 257 -25.34 23.84 -12.11
N SER A 258 -24.50 22.87 -11.74
CA SER A 258 -24.86 21.45 -11.67
C SER A 258 -24.87 20.91 -10.24
N ARG A 259 -24.00 21.38 -9.36
CA ARG A 259 -23.83 20.81 -8.00
C ARG A 259 -25.08 20.87 -7.11
N HIS A 260 -26.01 21.79 -7.40
CA HIS A 260 -27.26 21.99 -6.66
C HIS A 260 -28.51 21.52 -7.42
N TRP A 261 -28.36 20.66 -8.43
CA TRP A 261 -29.48 20.20 -9.28
C TRP A 261 -30.69 19.70 -8.48
N TYR A 262 -30.47 19.04 -7.33
CA TYR A 262 -31.53 18.50 -6.47
C TYR A 262 -32.48 19.57 -5.91
N GLN A 263 -32.03 20.83 -5.82
CA GLN A 263 -32.85 21.96 -5.36
C GLN A 263 -33.92 22.36 -6.38
N HIS A 264 -33.71 22.01 -7.65
CA HIS A 264 -34.63 22.30 -8.76
C HIS A 264 -35.30 21.04 -9.31
N HIS A 265 -35.13 19.89 -8.65
CA HIS A 265 -35.74 18.65 -9.07
C HIS A 265 -37.25 18.68 -8.86
N ASP A 266 -38.01 18.27 -9.87
CA ASP A 266 -39.46 18.36 -9.85
C ASP A 266 -40.09 17.27 -8.98
N LEU A 267 -40.55 17.69 -7.79
CA LEU A 267 -41.31 16.86 -6.85
C LEU A 267 -42.78 17.28 -6.77
N SER A 268 -43.28 18.06 -7.73
CA SER A 268 -44.66 18.59 -7.72
C SER A 268 -45.73 17.49 -7.83
N HIS A 269 -45.37 16.31 -8.31
CA HIS A 269 -46.25 15.14 -8.33
C HIS A 269 -46.68 14.70 -6.91
N ILE A 270 -45.87 14.96 -5.88
CA ILE A 270 -46.19 14.68 -4.48
C ILE A 270 -47.09 15.81 -3.96
N GLN A 271 -48.37 15.52 -3.73
CA GLN A 271 -49.36 16.54 -3.35
C GLN A 271 -49.20 17.03 -1.91
N ASP A 272 -48.88 16.13 -0.99
CA ASP A 272 -48.65 16.48 0.41
C ASP A 272 -47.33 17.25 0.58
N GLU A 273 -47.38 18.41 1.23
CA GLU A 273 -46.23 19.31 1.38
C GLU A 273 -45.13 18.69 2.27
N LYS A 274 -45.53 17.95 3.31
CA LYS A 274 -44.58 17.34 4.24
C LYS A 274 -43.86 16.17 3.58
N GLU A 275 -44.57 15.31 2.86
CA GLU A 275 -44.00 14.23 2.07
C GLU A 275 -43.08 14.78 0.97
N ARG A 276 -43.49 15.83 0.26
CA ARG A 276 -42.65 16.48 -0.76
C ARG A 276 -41.34 17.00 -0.18
N ARG A 277 -41.40 17.64 0.99
CA ARG A 277 -40.21 18.13 1.69
C ARG A 277 -39.32 16.98 2.17
N GLN A 278 -39.90 15.91 2.69
CA GLN A 278 -39.14 14.71 3.08
C GLN A 278 -38.46 14.05 1.87
N ALA A 279 -39.14 13.96 0.72
CA ALA A 279 -38.57 13.46 -0.52
C ALA A 279 -37.39 14.33 -0.99
N GLY A 280 -37.49 15.66 -0.90
CA GLY A 280 -36.38 16.57 -1.20
C GLY A 280 -35.17 16.37 -0.27
N TYR A 281 -35.39 16.14 1.03
CA TYR A 281 -34.31 15.81 1.95
C TYR A 281 -33.67 14.45 1.66
N LYS A 282 -34.49 13.45 1.34
CA LYS A 282 -34.02 12.12 0.94
C LYS A 282 -33.13 12.23 -0.31
N LEU A 283 -33.60 12.91 -1.35
CA LEU A 283 -32.87 13.16 -2.60
C LEU A 283 -31.50 13.81 -2.34
N ALA A 284 -31.46 14.87 -1.54
CA ALA A 284 -30.22 15.55 -1.19
C ALA A 284 -29.26 14.63 -0.40
N ASN A 285 -29.77 13.83 0.53
CA ASN A 285 -28.97 12.91 1.33
C ASN A 285 -28.41 11.75 0.50
N GLU A 286 -29.22 11.17 -0.40
CA GLU A 286 -28.80 10.11 -1.31
C GLU A 286 -27.76 10.62 -2.31
N TYR A 287 -27.95 11.81 -2.87
CA TYR A 287 -26.94 12.43 -3.73
C TYR A 287 -25.60 12.63 -2.99
N ARG A 288 -25.63 13.16 -1.77
CA ARG A 288 -24.42 13.36 -0.95
C ARG A 288 -23.75 12.03 -0.59
N ALA A 289 -24.52 11.03 -0.20
CA ALA A 289 -24.03 9.70 0.11
C ALA A 289 -23.40 9.04 -1.13
N ALA A 290 -24.05 9.18 -2.29
CA ALA A 290 -23.57 8.65 -3.55
C ALA A 290 -22.23 9.30 -3.94
N LEU A 291 -22.12 10.62 -3.81
CA LEU A 291 -20.91 11.39 -4.07
C LEU A 291 -19.77 10.97 -3.15
N LEU A 292 -20.01 10.81 -1.85
CA LEU A 292 -18.97 10.32 -0.93
C LEU A 292 -18.53 8.89 -1.26
N GLY A 293 -19.42 8.05 -1.78
CA GLY A 293 -19.17 6.63 -2.06
C GLY A 293 -18.27 6.35 -3.27
N GLU A 294 -18.13 7.28 -4.21
CA GLU A 294 -17.39 7.09 -5.46
C GLU A 294 -15.96 6.52 -5.30
N PRO A 295 -15.13 7.02 -4.36
CA PRO A 295 -13.77 6.51 -4.18
C PRO A 295 -13.75 5.05 -3.74
N MET A 296 -14.70 4.64 -2.88
CA MET A 296 -14.81 3.25 -2.44
C MET A 296 -15.43 2.36 -3.52
N LYS A 297 -16.28 2.92 -4.38
CA LYS A 297 -16.80 2.22 -5.55
C LYS A 297 -15.73 1.95 -6.60
N LEU A 298 -14.66 2.75 -6.69
CA LEU A 298 -13.49 2.42 -7.51
C LEU A 298 -12.80 1.16 -7.00
N VAL A 299 -12.59 1.04 -5.68
CA VAL A 299 -11.99 -0.15 -5.06
C VAL A 299 -12.85 -1.39 -5.33
N GLU A 300 -14.16 -1.27 -5.09
CA GLU A 300 -15.12 -2.34 -5.40
C GLU A 300 -15.07 -2.73 -6.88
N TYR A 301 -15.08 -1.75 -7.79
CA TYR A 301 -15.05 -1.99 -9.23
C TYR A 301 -13.78 -2.73 -9.67
N ILE A 302 -12.62 -2.36 -9.14
CA ILE A 302 -11.35 -3.05 -9.43
C ILE A 302 -11.43 -4.51 -9.00
N VAL A 303 -11.86 -4.78 -7.76
CA VAL A 303 -11.88 -6.14 -7.20
C VAL A 303 -12.97 -7.00 -7.84
N ARG A 304 -14.18 -6.47 -8.01
CA ARG A 304 -15.32 -7.19 -8.62
C ARG A 304 -15.04 -7.60 -10.07
N ASN A 305 -14.17 -6.87 -10.78
CA ASN A 305 -13.83 -7.14 -12.17
C ASN A 305 -12.43 -7.76 -12.36
N ASP A 306 -11.80 -8.28 -11.29
CA ASP A 306 -10.47 -8.90 -11.31
C ASP A 306 -9.41 -8.03 -12.03
N ARG A 307 -9.45 -6.71 -11.79
CA ARG A 307 -8.53 -5.74 -12.40
C ARG A 307 -7.25 -5.60 -11.58
N PRO A 308 -6.12 -5.19 -12.20
CA PRO A 308 -4.89 -4.91 -11.46
C PRO A 308 -5.13 -3.89 -10.36
N PHE A 309 -4.77 -4.22 -9.12
CA PHE A 309 -5.00 -3.32 -7.99
C PHE A 309 -4.19 -2.01 -8.07
N THR A 310 -3.16 -1.95 -8.93
CA THR A 310 -2.45 -0.71 -9.25
C THR A 310 -3.38 0.37 -9.79
N GLU A 311 -4.53 0.00 -10.37
CA GLU A 311 -5.55 0.94 -10.83
C GLU A 311 -6.09 1.87 -9.74
N ILE A 312 -5.95 1.52 -8.46
CA ILE A 312 -6.31 2.43 -7.37
C ILE A 312 -5.59 3.78 -7.45
N VAL A 313 -4.40 3.83 -8.08
CA VAL A 313 -3.63 5.07 -8.32
C VAL A 313 -3.35 5.37 -9.79
N THR A 314 -3.72 4.48 -10.71
CA THR A 314 -3.49 4.66 -12.15
C THR A 314 -4.76 4.76 -12.99
N ALA A 315 -5.95 4.56 -12.40
CA ALA A 315 -7.19 4.73 -13.13
C ALA A 315 -7.29 6.16 -13.67
N ASP A 316 -7.64 6.28 -14.95
CA ASP A 316 -7.87 7.57 -15.63
C ASP A 316 -9.36 7.90 -15.74
N TYR A 317 -10.18 7.25 -14.89
CA TYR A 317 -11.63 7.38 -14.81
C TYR A 317 -12.07 7.46 -13.34
N ILE A 318 -13.19 8.12 -13.10
CA ILE A 318 -13.88 8.20 -11.81
C ILE A 318 -15.15 7.35 -11.86
N MET A 319 -15.57 6.80 -10.72
CA MET A 319 -16.86 6.13 -10.61
C MET A 319 -17.95 7.17 -10.42
N VAL A 320 -19.00 7.11 -11.23
CA VAL A 320 -20.09 8.10 -11.24
C VAL A 320 -21.42 7.37 -11.17
N SER A 321 -22.34 7.88 -10.34
CA SER A 321 -23.73 7.42 -10.30
C SER A 321 -24.66 8.34 -11.08
N PRO A 322 -25.91 7.94 -11.36
CA PRO A 322 -26.88 8.82 -11.99
C PRO A 322 -27.01 10.17 -11.26
N TYR A 323 -26.93 10.16 -9.93
CA TYR A 323 -27.10 11.37 -9.12
C TYR A 323 -25.83 12.22 -9.14
N THR A 324 -24.66 11.60 -9.09
CA THR A 324 -23.39 12.36 -9.13
C THR A 324 -23.05 12.84 -10.54
N ALA A 325 -23.47 12.14 -11.59
CA ALA A 325 -23.41 12.59 -12.97
C ALA A 325 -24.15 13.91 -13.19
N ARG A 326 -25.31 14.09 -12.52
CA ARG A 326 -26.06 15.36 -12.52
C ARG A 326 -25.26 16.46 -11.81
N GLY A 327 -24.60 16.12 -10.70
CA GLY A 327 -23.68 17.03 -9.99
C GLY A 327 -22.46 17.45 -10.82
N TYR A 328 -21.88 16.53 -11.59
CA TYR A 328 -20.79 16.78 -12.54
C TYR A 328 -21.25 17.48 -13.82
N GLY A 329 -22.57 17.59 -14.05
CA GLY A 329 -23.12 18.22 -15.26
C GLY A 329 -23.00 17.38 -16.52
N ILE A 330 -22.77 16.07 -16.39
CA ILE A 330 -22.56 15.14 -17.51
C ILE A 330 -23.68 14.12 -17.67
N PHE A 331 -24.74 14.19 -16.87
CA PHE A 331 -25.81 13.19 -16.85
C PHE A 331 -26.39 12.90 -18.23
N ASP A 332 -26.68 13.92 -19.04
CA ASP A 332 -27.21 13.72 -20.39
C ASP A 332 -26.26 13.00 -21.33
N GLU A 333 -24.95 13.05 -21.07
CA GLU A 333 -23.93 12.34 -21.86
C GLU A 333 -23.83 10.86 -21.51
N VAL A 334 -24.20 10.48 -20.28
CA VAL A 334 -23.97 9.13 -19.73
C VAL A 334 -25.24 8.39 -19.31
N LYS A 335 -26.42 9.03 -19.37
CA LYS A 335 -27.69 8.46 -18.86
C LYS A 335 -28.05 7.10 -19.45
N ASP A 336 -27.72 6.88 -20.72
CA ASP A 336 -28.06 5.64 -21.44
C ASP A 336 -27.15 4.46 -21.04
N HIS A 337 -26.11 4.71 -20.24
CA HIS A 337 -25.21 3.67 -19.72
C HIS A 337 -25.66 3.13 -18.35
N PHE A 338 -26.62 3.79 -17.69
CA PHE A 338 -27.21 3.31 -16.45
C PHE A 338 -28.40 2.39 -16.75
N ALA A 339 -28.51 1.30 -16.00
CA ALA A 339 -29.67 0.42 -16.04
C ALA A 339 -30.90 1.10 -15.41
N ASP A 340 -30.70 1.84 -14.31
CA ASP A 340 -31.73 2.63 -13.63
C ASP A 340 -31.23 4.07 -13.37
N PRO A 341 -31.64 5.06 -14.19
CA PRO A 341 -31.27 6.46 -14.00
C PRO A 341 -31.78 7.12 -12.71
N ASP A 342 -32.66 6.43 -11.96
CA ASP A 342 -33.19 6.84 -10.68
C ASP A 342 -32.52 6.15 -9.48
N ASP A 343 -31.67 5.14 -9.70
CA ASP A 343 -30.86 4.52 -8.64
C ASP A 343 -29.65 5.43 -8.30
N PRO A 344 -29.61 6.04 -7.09
CA PRO A 344 -28.48 6.88 -6.70
C PRO A 344 -27.16 6.13 -6.52
N PHE A 345 -27.19 4.80 -6.39
CA PHE A 345 -26.05 3.96 -6.02
C PHE A 345 -25.64 2.94 -7.10
N GLU A 346 -26.16 3.08 -8.33
CA GLU A 346 -25.58 2.45 -9.51
C GLU A 346 -24.35 3.24 -9.95
N TYR A 347 -23.19 2.62 -10.15
CA TYR A 347 -21.96 3.33 -10.53
C TYR A 347 -21.34 2.79 -11.81
N ILE A 348 -20.92 3.70 -12.67
CA ILE A 348 -20.18 3.39 -13.90
C ILE A 348 -18.84 4.15 -13.95
N PRO A 349 -17.80 3.60 -14.59
CA PRO A 349 -16.56 4.33 -14.80
C PRO A 349 -16.72 5.40 -15.90
N VAL A 350 -16.28 6.62 -15.63
CA VAL A 350 -16.35 7.75 -16.57
C VAL A 350 -15.03 8.53 -16.62
N LYS A 351 -14.60 8.88 -17.84
CA LYS A 351 -13.52 9.86 -18.05
C LYS A 351 -14.10 11.26 -18.10
N LEU A 352 -13.89 12.06 -17.04
CA LEU A 352 -14.33 13.45 -17.02
C LEU A 352 -13.55 14.28 -18.04
N LYS A 353 -14.25 15.18 -18.74
CA LYS A 353 -13.59 16.22 -19.52
C LYS A 353 -12.84 17.17 -18.59
N ALA A 354 -11.85 17.89 -19.13
CA ALA A 354 -11.16 18.93 -18.38
C ALA A 354 -12.19 19.94 -17.81
N LEU A 355 -11.99 20.34 -16.56
CA LEU A 355 -12.96 21.21 -15.90
C LEU A 355 -12.91 22.61 -16.50
N VAL A 356 -14.08 23.17 -16.76
CA VAL A 356 -14.24 24.54 -17.24
C VAL A 356 -14.66 25.39 -16.05
N GLY A 357 -13.91 26.45 -15.81
CA GLY A 357 -14.19 27.38 -14.73
C GLY A 357 -15.29 28.38 -15.10
N ARG A 358 -15.69 29.21 -14.13
CA ARG A 358 -16.59 30.35 -14.42
C ARG A 358 -15.87 31.40 -15.24
N ASN A 359 -14.58 31.56 -15.00
CA ASN A 359 -13.68 32.40 -15.76
C ASN A 359 -12.68 31.54 -16.52
N ARG A 360 -12.25 31.97 -17.70
CA ARG A 360 -11.23 31.26 -18.49
C ARG A 360 -9.90 31.05 -17.74
N SER A 361 -9.59 31.91 -16.77
CA SER A 361 -8.39 31.76 -15.91
C SER A 361 -8.49 30.60 -14.91
N GLU A 362 -9.69 30.07 -14.69
CA GLU A 362 -9.98 28.94 -13.81
C GLU A 362 -10.12 27.63 -14.60
N ASP A 363 -10.09 27.68 -15.94
CA ASP A 363 -10.12 26.48 -16.78
C ASP A 363 -8.93 25.58 -16.43
N GLN A 364 -9.22 24.30 -16.23
CA GLN A 364 -8.19 23.32 -15.94
C GLN A 364 -7.38 23.04 -17.21
N GLU A 365 -6.09 23.32 -17.16
CA GLU A 365 -5.17 22.95 -18.22
C GLU A 365 -5.14 21.42 -18.38
N SER A 366 -5.32 20.96 -19.62
CA SER A 366 -5.25 19.55 -19.97
C SER A 366 -4.81 19.37 -21.41
N GLU A 367 -3.71 18.63 -21.61
CA GLU A 367 -3.20 18.29 -22.95
C GLU A 367 -4.12 17.31 -23.69
N THR A 368 -4.84 16.46 -22.95
CA THR A 368 -5.70 15.41 -23.52
C THR A 368 -7.15 15.85 -23.69
N GLY A 369 -7.52 17.01 -23.11
CA GLY A 369 -8.90 17.48 -23.01
C GLY A 369 -9.72 16.79 -21.91
N TYR A 370 -9.12 15.90 -21.13
CA TYR A 370 -9.74 15.20 -20.00
C TYR A 370 -9.19 15.70 -18.66
N TYR A 371 -9.97 15.54 -17.59
CA TYR A 371 -9.52 15.77 -16.22
C TYR A 371 -8.27 14.89 -15.97
N PRO A 372 -7.13 15.47 -15.55
CA PRO A 372 -5.95 14.69 -15.19
C PRO A 372 -6.22 13.80 -13.96
N HIS A 373 -6.69 12.58 -14.21
CA HIS A 373 -7.08 11.62 -13.19
C HIS A 373 -6.00 10.55 -12.97
N ALA A 374 -5.78 10.20 -11.70
CA ALA A 374 -4.85 9.22 -11.16
C ALA A 374 -5.51 8.45 -10.00
N GLY A 375 -6.61 7.77 -10.32
CA GLY A 375 -7.45 7.01 -9.39
C GLY A 375 -7.80 7.79 -8.14
N LEU A 376 -7.71 7.11 -7.00
CA LEU A 376 -8.08 7.63 -5.68
C LEU A 376 -7.44 8.99 -5.37
N LEU A 377 -6.17 9.18 -5.73
CA LEU A 377 -5.35 10.34 -5.37
C LEU A 377 -5.89 11.66 -5.93
N SER A 378 -6.64 11.58 -7.02
CA SER A 378 -7.21 12.72 -7.74
C SER A 378 -8.73 12.76 -7.70
N THR A 379 -9.37 11.89 -6.92
CA THR A 379 -10.81 12.03 -6.63
C THR A 379 -11.03 13.32 -5.85
N PHE A 380 -12.11 14.04 -6.15
CA PHE A 380 -12.43 15.30 -5.48
C PHE A 380 -12.58 15.11 -3.96
N GLN A 381 -13.10 13.96 -3.54
CA GLN A 381 -13.30 13.54 -2.17
C GLN A 381 -11.96 13.40 -1.44
N TYR A 382 -10.98 12.70 -2.03
CA TYR A 382 -9.64 12.58 -1.46
C TYR A 382 -8.93 13.95 -1.40
N LEU A 383 -9.07 14.76 -2.45
CA LEU A 383 -8.49 16.09 -2.52
C LEU A 383 -9.09 17.05 -1.48
N SER A 384 -10.38 16.93 -1.18
CA SER A 384 -11.08 17.72 -0.16
C SER A 384 -10.79 17.21 1.26
N ARG A 385 -10.79 15.89 1.48
CA ARG A 385 -10.43 15.29 2.78
C ARG A 385 -8.99 15.62 3.19
N TYR A 386 -8.08 15.59 2.22
CA TYR A 386 -6.66 15.91 2.41
C TYR A 386 -6.29 17.16 1.63
N SER A 387 -6.87 18.27 2.10
CA SER A 387 -6.78 19.57 1.46
C SER A 387 -5.37 20.18 1.51
N THR A 388 -5.20 21.20 0.69
CA THR A 388 -4.03 22.06 0.65
C THR A 388 -4.48 23.50 0.82
N THR A 389 -3.73 24.29 1.59
CA THR A 389 -3.98 25.72 1.78
C THR A 389 -2.73 26.51 1.41
N GLU A 390 -2.85 27.81 1.19
CA GLU A 390 -1.70 28.69 0.90
C GLU A 390 -0.59 28.57 1.96
N THR A 391 -0.95 28.53 3.23
CA THR A 391 0.00 28.41 4.36
C THR A 391 0.48 26.99 4.60
N ASN A 392 -0.17 25.98 4.03
CA ASN A 392 0.15 24.55 4.22
C ASN A 392 0.19 23.80 2.89
N ARG A 393 0.84 24.40 1.88
CA ARG A 393 0.81 23.89 0.51
C ARG A 393 1.31 22.45 0.45
N ASN A 394 0.44 21.54 0.03
CA ASN A 394 0.66 20.10 -0.16
C ASN A 394 1.17 19.29 1.05
N ARG A 395 1.45 19.87 2.23
CA ARG A 395 2.03 19.13 3.36
C ARG A 395 1.13 18.03 3.89
N LEU A 396 -0.17 18.31 4.07
CA LEU A 396 -1.14 17.29 4.51
C LEU A 396 -1.28 16.19 3.45
N ARG A 397 -1.49 16.58 2.18
CA ARG A 397 -1.65 15.64 1.07
C ARG A 397 -0.43 14.74 0.88
N ALA A 398 0.77 15.30 0.94
CA ALA A 398 2.02 14.54 0.85
C ALA A 398 2.17 13.57 2.03
N ARG A 399 1.94 14.04 3.26
CA ARG A 399 1.97 13.17 4.46
C ARG A 399 1.04 11.97 4.30
N MET A 400 -0.21 12.21 3.88
CA MET A 400 -1.20 11.14 3.74
C MET A 400 -0.88 10.21 2.57
N TYR A 401 -0.31 10.73 1.47
CA TYR A 401 0.20 9.88 0.39
C TYR A 401 1.27 8.90 0.89
N TYR A 402 2.29 9.39 1.62
CA TYR A 402 3.33 8.52 2.18
C TYR A 402 2.73 7.48 3.14
N GLN A 403 1.86 7.93 4.05
CA GLN A 403 1.22 7.05 5.04
C GLN A 403 0.35 5.96 4.38
N HIS A 404 -0.38 6.30 3.31
CA HIS A 404 -1.30 5.35 2.68
C HIS A 404 -0.62 4.36 1.73
N PHE A 405 0.46 4.77 1.06
CA PHE A 405 1.00 4.00 -0.07
C PHE A 405 2.46 3.58 0.09
N LEU A 406 3.22 4.16 1.02
CA LEU A 406 4.68 3.94 1.13
C LEU A 406 5.15 3.49 2.53
N GLY A 407 4.28 3.53 3.55
CA GLY A 407 4.58 3.04 4.91
C GLY A 407 5.22 4.11 5.79
#